data_AF-A0A453QAZ8-F1
#
_entry.id   AF-A0A453QAZ8-F1
#
_cell.length_a   1.000
_cell.length_b   1.000
_cell.length_c   1.000
_cell.angle_alpha   90.00
_cell.angle_beta   90.00
_cell.angle_gamma   90.00
#
_symmetry.space_group_name_H-M   'P 1'
#
loop_
_entity.id
_entity.type
_entity.pdbx_description
1 polymer ?
#
loop_
_entity_poly.entity_id
_entity_poly.type
_entity_poly.pdbx_seq_one_letter_code
_entity_poly.pdbx_strand_id
1 'polypeptide(L)'
;IQIDVESFVNSFRPDVMEAVYSWARGSKFHQIMEMTQVFEGSLIRAIRRLEEVLQQLILASQSIGETQLEAKLEEAVSKIKRDIVFAASLYL
;
A
#
# COMPACT_ATOMS: atom_id res chain seq x y z
N ILE A 1 14.11 20.61 16.21
CA ILE A 1 14.66 19.99 14.98
C ILE A 1 14.30 20.92 13.84
N GLN A 2 15.30 21.43 13.11
CA GLN A 2 15.04 22.26 11.94
C GLN A 2 14.69 21.30 10.79
N ILE A 3 13.43 21.34 10.35
CA ILE A 3 12.95 20.49 9.26
C ILE A 3 13.14 21.28 7.97
N ASP A 4 13.91 20.73 7.04
CA ASP A 4 13.89 21.20 5.67
C ASP A 4 12.59 20.74 5.00
N VAL A 5 11.75 21.71 4.64
CA VAL A 5 10.40 21.46 4.12
C VAL A 5 10.48 20.75 2.77
N GLU A 6 11.43 21.12 1.93
CA GLU A 6 11.58 20.56 0.58
C GLU A 6 11.99 19.08 0.65
N SER A 7 13.00 18.75 1.48
CA SER A 7 13.37 17.37 1.73
C SER A 7 12.24 16.54 2.33
N PHE A 8 11.40 17.11 3.20
CA PHE A 8 10.26 16.39 3.78
C PHE A 8 9.21 16.06 2.72
N VAL A 9 8.83 17.02 1.87
CA VAL A 9 7.87 16.81 0.78
C VAL A 9 8.41 15.80 -0.24
N ASN A 10 9.69 15.90 -0.60
CA ASN A 10 10.33 14.99 -1.55
C ASN A 10 10.54 13.56 -1.00
N SER A 11 10.30 13.33 0.29
CA SER A 11 10.38 11.98 0.88
C SER A 11 9.21 11.08 0.48
N PHE A 12 8.08 11.66 0.06
CA PHE A 12 6.92 10.91 -0.42
C PHE A 12 7.13 10.45 -1.87
N ARG A 13 6.69 9.22 -2.18
CA ARG A 13 6.92 8.55 -3.46
C ARG A 13 5.62 8.39 -4.25
N PRO A 14 5.17 9.41 -5.00
CA PRO A 14 3.92 9.34 -5.77
C PRO A 14 4.04 8.47 -7.04
N ASP A 15 5.26 8.13 -7.46
CA ASP A 15 5.58 7.38 -8.68
C ASP A 15 5.07 5.93 -8.69
N VAL A 16 4.62 5.40 -7.55
CA VAL A 16 4.01 4.07 -7.44
C VAL A 16 2.48 4.12 -7.29
N MET A 17 1.89 5.32 -7.22
CA MET A 17 0.45 5.49 -6.92
C MET A 17 -0.44 4.82 -7.97
N GLU A 18 -0.15 5.02 -9.26
CA GLU A 18 -0.93 4.43 -10.35
C GLU A 18 -0.83 2.90 -10.39
N ALA A 19 0.38 2.37 -10.16
CA ALA A 19 0.62 0.93 -10.09
C ALA A 19 -0.16 0.27 -8.95
N VAL A 20 -0.16 0.88 -7.76
CA VAL A 20 -0.91 0.37 -6.58
C VAL A 20 -2.41 0.51 -6.78
N TYR A 21 -2.88 1.60 -7.41
CA TYR A 21 -4.30 1.77 -7.73
C TYR A 21 -4.78 0.70 -8.72
N SER A 22 -4.04 0.48 -9.81
CA SER A 22 -4.33 -0.58 -10.78
C SER A 22 -4.27 -1.97 -10.14
N TRP A 23 -3.34 -2.20 -9.21
CA TRP A 23 -3.31 -3.42 -8.40
C TRP A 23 -4.60 -3.62 -7.60
N ALA A 24 -5.06 -2.60 -6.87
CA ALA A 24 -6.31 -2.68 -6.12
C ALA A 24 -7.55 -2.90 -7.02
N ARG A 25 -7.46 -2.58 -8.32
CA ARG A 25 -8.51 -2.82 -9.32
C ARG A 25 -8.44 -4.19 -10.00
N GLY A 26 -7.49 -5.04 -9.62
CA GLY A 26 -7.39 -6.42 -10.14
C GLY A 26 -6.45 -6.62 -11.32
N SER A 27 -5.62 -5.63 -11.69
CA SER A 27 -4.60 -5.81 -12.72
C SER A 27 -3.58 -6.89 -12.36
N LYS A 28 -3.07 -7.62 -13.35
CA LYS A 28 -2.03 -8.63 -13.10
C LYS A 28 -0.71 -7.96 -12.71
N PHE A 29 0.13 -8.67 -11.95
CA PHE A 29 1.38 -8.11 -11.45
C PHE A 29 2.30 -7.61 -12.58
N HIS A 30 2.42 -8.36 -13.68
CA HIS A 30 3.24 -7.91 -14.82
C HIS A 30 2.73 -6.61 -15.46
N GLN A 31 1.42 -6.35 -15.45
CA GLN A 31 0.84 -5.13 -16.02
C GLN A 31 1.16 -3.89 -15.17
N ILE A 32 1.11 -4.02 -13.85
CA ILE A 32 1.46 -2.89 -12.97
C ILE A 32 2.96 -2.59 -12.97
N MET A 33 3.80 -3.59 -13.29
CA MET A 33 5.24 -3.39 -13.46
C MET A 33 5.58 -2.56 -14.70
N GLU A 34 4.72 -2.55 -15.72
CA GLU A 34 4.88 -1.68 -16.90
C GLU A 34 4.54 -0.21 -16.59
N MET A 35 3.87 0.06 -15.46
CA MET A 35 3.42 1.41 -15.06
C MET A 35 4.44 2.16 -14.19
N THR A 36 5.50 1.49 -13.73
CA THR A 36 6.50 2.07 -12.82
C THR A 36 7.91 1.57 -13.14
N GLN A 37 8.92 2.39 -12.84
CA GLN A 37 10.33 2.02 -13.02
C GLN A 37 10.95 1.42 -11.75
N VAL A 38 10.14 1.15 -10.73
CA VAL A 38 10.57 0.57 -9.46
C VAL A 38 10.75 -0.95 -9.62
N PHE A 39 11.80 -1.51 -9.03
CA PHE A 39 12.01 -2.97 -8.99
C PHE A 39 10.85 -3.72 -8.33
N GLU A 40 10.55 -4.92 -8.83
CA GLU A 40 9.43 -5.78 -8.41
C GLU A 40 9.42 -6.00 -6.90
N GLY A 41 10.57 -6.39 -6.33
CA GLY A 41 10.68 -6.63 -4.90
C GLY A 41 10.47 -5.38 -4.05
N SER A 42 10.80 -4.20 -4.57
CA SER A 42 10.55 -2.93 -3.90
C SER A 42 9.07 -2.57 -3.93
N LEU A 43 8.37 -2.81 -5.05
CA LEU A 43 6.93 -2.63 -5.15
C LEU A 43 6.16 -3.61 -4.24
N ILE A 44 6.56 -4.89 -4.22
CA ILE A 44 5.97 -5.90 -3.32
C ILE A 44 6.12 -5.46 -1.86
N ARG A 45 7.33 -5.04 -1.45
CA ARG A 45 7.56 -4.53 -0.08
C ARG A 45 6.72 -3.28 0.21
N ALA A 46 6.58 -2.37 -0.74
CA ALA A 46 5.78 -1.16 -0.57
C ALA A 46 4.29 -1.49 -0.36
N ILE A 47 3.72 -2.41 -1.15
CA ILE A 47 2.31 -2.83 -1.00
C ILE A 47 2.08 -3.57 0.32
N ARG A 48 3.03 -4.41 0.76
CA ARG A 48 2.93 -5.07 2.07
C ARG A 48 2.97 -4.07 3.23
N ARG A 49 3.87 -3.09 3.18
CA ARG A 49 3.91 -1.99 4.17
C ARG A 49 2.64 -1.14 4.13
N LEU A 50 2.08 -0.90 2.95
CA LEU A 50 0.80 -0.21 2.82
C LEU A 50 -0.32 -0.98 3.52
N GLU A 51 -0.35 -2.31 3.40
CA GLU A 51 -1.33 -3.16 4.11
C GLU A 51 -1.18 -3.06 5.63
N GLU A 52 0.05 -3.08 6.16
CA GLU A 52 0.33 -2.87 7.59
C GLU A 52 -0.18 -1.49 8.07
N VAL A 53 0.04 -0.43 7.29
CA VAL A 53 -0.47 0.92 7.59
C VAL A 53 -2.01 0.94 7.56
N LEU A 54 -2.65 0.28 6.60
CA LEU A 54 -4.11 0.19 6.56
C LEU A 54 -4.67 -0.52 7.80
N GLN A 55 -4.02 -1.61 8.25
CA GLN A 55 -4.41 -2.28 9.50
C GLN A 55 -4.31 -1.35 10.71
N GLN A 56 -3.24 -0.56 10.81
CA GLN A 56 -3.09 0.43 11.89
C GLN A 56 -4.17 1.51 11.83
N LEU A 57 -4.55 1.97 10.63
CA LEU A 57 -5.62 2.94 10.44
C LEU A 57 -7.01 2.38 10.76
N ILE A 58 -7.26 1.08 10.52
CA ILE A 58 -8.50 0.40 10.93
C ILE A 58 -8.64 0.47 12.45
N LEU A 59 -7.59 0.08 13.20
CA LEU A 59 -7.58 0.14 14.67
C LEU A 59 -7.75 1.57 15.20
N ALA A 60 -7.12 2.54 14.55
CA ALA A 60 -7.28 3.95 14.91
C ALA A 60 -8.71 4.44 14.66
N SER A 61 -9.32 4.05 13.53
CA SER A 61 -10.69 4.42 13.17
C SER A 61 -11.72 3.83 14.14
N GLN A 62 -11.54 2.58 14.54
CA GLN A 62 -12.31 1.92 15.59
C GLN A 62 -12.21 2.69 16.92
N SER A 63 -11.00 3.09 17.30
CA SER A 63 -10.74 3.79 18.56
C SER A 63 -11.42 5.15 18.67
N ILE A 64 -11.64 5.83 17.53
CA ILE A 64 -12.34 7.12 17.47
C ILE A 64 -13.84 7.00 17.17
N GLY A 65 -14.33 5.79 16.85
CA GLY A 65 -15.73 5.52 16.52
C GLY A 65 -16.15 5.85 15.08
N GLU A 66 -15.19 6.00 14.16
CA GLU A 66 -15.44 6.32 12.74
C GLU A 66 -15.66 5.05 11.90
N THR A 67 -16.87 4.49 12.00
CA THR A 67 -17.25 3.21 11.37
C THR A 67 -17.24 3.24 9.83
N GLN A 68 -17.52 4.38 9.21
CA GLN A 68 -17.46 4.52 7.75
C GLN A 68 -16.01 4.45 7.24
N LEU A 69 -15.09 5.08 7.98
CA LEU A 69 -13.67 5.06 7.64
C LEU A 69 -13.09 3.66 7.84
N GLU A 70 -13.43 3.00 8.94
CA GLU A 70 -13.09 1.61 9.23
C GLU A 70 -13.48 0.68 8.06
N ALA A 71 -14.76 0.67 7.69
CA ALA A 71 -15.26 -0.19 6.60
C ALA A 71 -14.56 0.08 5.26
N LYS A 72 -14.26 1.36 4.97
CA LYS A 72 -13.54 1.75 3.75
C LYS A 72 -12.09 1.23 3.74
N LEU A 73 -11.43 1.24 4.90
CA LEU A 73 -10.06 0.74 5.04
C LEU A 73 -10.02 -0.79 4.96
N GLU A 74 -10.99 -1.48 5.57
CA GLU A 74 -11.15 -2.94 5.44
C GLU A 74 -11.36 -3.36 3.97
N GLU A 75 -12.21 -2.63 3.24
CA GLU A 75 -12.40 -2.85 1.81
C GLU A 75 -11.08 -2.66 1.04
N ALA A 76 -10.30 -1.62 1.37
CA ALA A 76 -9.01 -1.37 0.73
C ALA A 76 -8.01 -2.52 0.97
N VAL A 77 -7.93 -3.05 2.21
CA VAL A 77 -7.12 -4.23 2.54
C VAL A 77 -7.52 -5.43 1.68
N SER A 78 -8.83 -5.69 1.56
CA SER A 78 -9.33 -6.83 0.78
C SER A 78 -8.95 -6.76 -0.70
N LYS A 79 -8.84 -5.56 -1.27
CA LYS A 79 -8.49 -5.33 -2.68
C LYS A 79 -7.00 -5.50 -2.99
N ILE A 80 -6.12 -5.19 -2.03
CA ILE A 80 -4.67 -5.26 -2.24
C ILE A 80 -4.08 -6.62 -1.85
N LYS A 81 -4.72 -7.34 -0.94
CA LYS A 81 -4.22 -8.59 -0.35
C LYS A 81 -4.47 -9.81 -1.24
N ARG A 82 -3.68 -9.97 -2.30
CA ARG A 82 -3.82 -11.09 -3.24
C ARG A 82 -2.50 -11.53 -3.89
N ASP A 83 -2.53 -12.72 -4.47
CA ASP A 83 -1.52 -13.28 -5.38
C ASP A 83 -0.06 -13.14 -4.89
N ILE A 84 0.87 -12.89 -5.83
CA ILE A 84 2.32 -12.89 -5.63
C ILE A 84 2.80 -11.90 -4.56
N VAL A 85 2.07 -10.79 -4.35
CA VAL A 85 2.45 -9.78 -3.36
C VAL A 85 2.35 -10.33 -1.93
N PHE A 86 1.43 -11.28 -1.71
CA PHE A 86 1.16 -11.89 -0.40
C PHE A 86 1.44 -13.41 -0.39
N ALA A 87 2.24 -13.90 -1.34
CA ALA A 87 2.71 -15.28 -1.32
C ALA A 87 3.52 -15.56 -0.04
N ALA A 88 3.33 -16.75 0.53
CA ALA A 88 4.02 -17.15 1.74
C ALA A 88 5.54 -17.24 1.53
N SER A 89 6.29 -16.96 2.59
CA SER A 89 7.73 -17.22 2.63
C SER A 89 8.00 -18.72 2.48
N LEU A 90 9.14 -19.08 1.90
CA LEU A 90 9.62 -20.47 1.86
C LEU A 90 10.14 -20.96 3.22
N TYR A 91 10.34 -20.06 4.19
CA TYR A 91 10.83 -20.33 5.54
C TYR A 91 9.71 -20.34 6.60
N LEU A 92 8.45 -20.33 6.17
CA LEU A 92 7.27 -20.34 7.04
C LEU A 92 6.83 -21.77 7.33
#